data_AF-A0AAE9E2N0-F1
#
_entry.id   AF-A0AAE9E2N0-F1
#
_cell.length_a   1.000
_cell.length_b   1.000
_cell.length_c   1.000
_cell.angle_alpha   90.00
_cell.angle_beta   90.00
_cell.angle_gamma   90.00
#
_symmetry.space_group_name_H-M   'P 1'
#
loop_
_entity.id
_entity.type
_entity.pdbx_description
1 polymer ?
#
loop_
_entity_poly.entity_id
_entity_poly.type
_entity_poly.pdbx_seq_one_letter_code
_entity_poly.pdbx_strand_id
1 'polypeptide(L)'
;MKGEIEQAFTFLKYQELDSAKHYQTVLFFDTNLMSILIFQKLEPVVELFLSKDYLLEMHVSRLLTIFQVSRVASFDIYPTTELKSAFENSPIVHLPVGAQFQLNVVPRDARGRRLAPASNSINFRLHRTLVNAQGNIVSIWDNPYQGDDVTSYPLQVLSEQENSFVNTVRRFATDVIKPVVREMDAKFEMTEAVIKGCFDNGLMGVEIPEKYGGPGSTFFDAVLIIEELAKVDPSVSAMVDVHNTLFVPLILQLGTEEQKQKYLPKSVTGSVGSFALSEVSAGSDAFSLKTVAKKDGDDFVINGSKMWITNSGHAESLLLFANADVSKGYKGITCFMLDIKTKGLTVGKKEDKLGIRASSTCPIHFDNVRVHKSAILGEFGKGYKYAIECLNAGRIGIGAQMLGLADGCFNETIPYLQQREQFGQRIIDFQGLQHQIAQIRTEIEAARLLVYNAARMKEQGLPFVREAAMAKLYASQVATNTTSKCVEWLGGVGFTKDFPVEKYYRDCKIGTIYEGTSNIQLNTIAKLIDIEFENRT
;
A
#
# COMPACT_ATOMS: atom_id res chain seq x y z
N MET A 1 -30.02 30.13 14.49
CA MET A 1 -28.63 29.97 15.01
C MET A 1 -28.54 29.46 16.45
N LYS A 2 -28.93 30.18 17.52
CA LYS A 2 -28.75 29.65 18.90
C LYS A 2 -29.63 28.42 19.23
N GLY A 3 -30.86 28.36 18.72
CA GLY A 3 -31.78 27.24 18.93
C GLY A 3 -31.57 26.01 18.04
N GLU A 4 -30.95 26.16 16.86
CA GLU A 4 -30.62 25.04 15.97
C GLU A 4 -29.38 24.27 16.44
N ILE A 5 -28.47 24.97 17.12
CA ILE A 5 -27.28 24.37 17.76
C ILE A 5 -27.70 23.53 18.97
N GLU A 6 -28.65 23.97 19.79
CA GLU A 6 -29.19 23.17 20.91
C GLU A 6 -29.92 21.89 20.43
N GLN A 7 -30.59 21.94 19.27
CA GLN A 7 -31.16 20.74 18.65
C GLN A 7 -30.08 19.76 18.15
N ALA A 8 -28.97 20.26 17.59
CA ALA A 8 -27.83 19.41 17.21
C ALA A 8 -27.16 18.75 18.42
N PHE A 9 -27.07 19.46 19.56
CA PHE A 9 -26.57 18.89 20.82
C PHE A 9 -27.51 17.85 21.45
N THR A 10 -28.82 17.95 21.22
CA THR A 10 -29.78 16.95 21.70
C THR A 10 -29.77 15.68 20.84
N PHE A 11 -29.51 15.82 19.54
CA PHE A 11 -29.44 14.69 18.60
C PHE A 11 -28.21 13.79 18.81
N LEU A 12 -27.09 14.36 19.28
CA LEU A 12 -25.85 13.61 19.58
C LEU A 12 -25.85 12.94 20.96
N LYS A 13 -26.84 13.23 21.81
CA LYS A 13 -27.02 12.56 23.11
C LYS A 13 -27.77 11.22 23.02
N TYR A 14 -28.29 10.87 21.85
CA TYR A 14 -29.06 9.63 21.61
C TYR A 14 -28.51 8.87 20.39
N GLN A 15 -27.24 8.47 20.47
CA GLN A 15 -26.78 7.23 19.85
C GLN A 15 -26.02 6.45 20.93
N GLU A 16 -26.77 5.68 21.71
CA GLU A 16 -26.20 4.54 22.43
C GLU A 16 -25.67 3.56 21.39
N LEU A 17 -24.34 3.52 21.23
CA LEU A 17 -23.65 2.39 20.63
C LEU A 17 -23.78 1.22 21.60
N ASP A 18 -24.86 0.46 21.42
CA ASP A 18 -25.12 -0.74 22.18
C ASP A 18 -24.13 -1.85 21.81
N SER A 19 -23.23 -2.11 22.77
CA SER A 19 -22.75 -3.42 23.22
C SER A 19 -21.22 -3.47 23.43
N ALA A 20 -20.87 -3.58 24.71
CA ALA A 20 -19.57 -4.02 25.23
C ALA A 20 -18.31 -3.21 24.82
N LYS A 21 -18.21 -1.96 25.30
CA LYS A 21 -17.00 -1.31 25.87
C LYS A 21 -17.37 0.14 26.24
N HIS A 22 -17.10 0.55 27.48
CA HIS A 22 -17.40 1.91 27.94
C HIS A 22 -16.46 2.93 27.29
N TYR A 23 -16.84 3.48 26.13
CA TYR A 23 -16.20 4.65 25.53
C TYR A 23 -17.05 5.89 25.77
N GLN A 24 -16.53 6.87 26.51
CA GLN A 24 -17.12 8.22 26.58
C GLN A 24 -16.31 9.15 25.68
N THR A 25 -16.84 9.47 24.51
CA THR A 25 -16.28 10.50 23.62
C THR A 25 -17.03 11.81 23.88
N VAL A 26 -16.30 12.87 24.22
CA VAL A 26 -16.84 14.24 24.30
C VAL A 26 -16.23 15.04 23.16
N LEU A 27 -17.07 15.60 22.29
CA LEU A 27 -16.69 16.47 21.17
C LEU A 27 -16.86 17.94 21.57
N PHE A 28 -15.83 18.75 21.40
CA PHE A 28 -15.93 20.21 21.49
C PHE A 28 -15.69 20.85 20.12
N PHE A 29 -16.50 21.86 19.81
CA PHE A 29 -16.30 22.76 18.67
C PHE A 29 -16.03 24.18 19.19
N ASP A 30 -14.85 24.72 18.92
CA ASP A 30 -14.60 26.16 19.02
C ASP A 30 -14.92 26.82 17.66
N THR A 31 -15.84 27.76 17.68
CA THR A 31 -16.32 28.48 16.49
C THR A 31 -15.28 29.44 15.90
N ASN A 32 -14.21 29.78 16.64
CA ASN A 32 -13.17 30.69 16.15
C ASN A 32 -11.92 30.00 15.57
N LEU A 33 -11.70 28.70 15.79
CA LEU A 33 -10.48 28.00 15.36
C LEU A 33 -10.69 26.77 14.44
N MET A 34 -11.94 26.34 14.20
CA MET A 34 -12.21 25.09 13.46
C MET A 34 -11.36 23.91 13.98
N SER A 35 -11.29 23.75 15.30
CA SER A 35 -10.63 22.62 15.96
C SER A 35 -11.64 21.73 16.65
N ILE A 36 -11.53 20.42 16.40
CA ILE A 36 -12.30 19.38 17.08
C ILE A 36 -11.40 18.81 18.17
N LEU A 37 -11.80 18.94 19.44
CA LEU A 37 -11.18 18.18 20.54
C LEU A 37 -12.00 16.92 20.80
N ILE A 38 -11.32 15.77 20.75
CA ILE A 38 -11.86 14.45 21.11
C ILE A 38 -11.14 13.98 22.37
N PHE A 39 -11.90 13.56 23.37
CA PHE A 39 -11.37 12.90 24.56
C PHE A 39 -11.60 11.39 24.45
N GLN A 40 -10.55 10.60 24.63
CA GLN A 40 -10.64 9.14 24.76
C GLN A 40 -10.03 8.73 26.11
N LYS A 41 -10.82 8.06 26.95
CA LYS A 41 -10.35 7.53 28.24
C LYS A 41 -9.73 6.14 28.02
N LEU A 42 -8.41 6.06 27.96
CA LEU A 42 -7.65 4.82 28.09
C LEU A 42 -6.95 4.88 29.44
N GLU A 43 -7.48 4.25 30.50
CA GLU A 43 -6.81 4.38 31.80
C GLU A 43 -5.33 3.93 31.73
N PRO A 44 -4.36 4.74 32.21
CA PRO A 44 -4.50 5.97 33.00
C PRO A 44 -4.24 7.29 32.23
N VAL A 45 -4.27 7.31 30.90
CA VAL A 45 -3.93 8.46 30.04
C VAL A 45 -5.14 8.94 29.24
N VAL A 46 -5.37 10.25 29.21
CA VAL A 46 -6.40 10.88 28.38
C VAL A 46 -5.75 11.44 27.12
N GLU A 47 -6.19 10.99 25.96
CA GLU A 47 -5.66 11.42 24.66
C GLU A 47 -6.42 12.66 24.15
N LEU A 48 -5.67 13.66 23.67
CA LEU A 48 -6.18 14.90 23.10
C LEU A 48 -5.84 14.95 21.60
N PHE A 49 -6.86 15.01 20.75
CA PHE A 49 -6.70 15.06 19.30
C PHE A 49 -6.97 16.47 18.75
N LEU A 50 -6.13 16.94 17.81
CA LEU A 50 -6.25 18.26 17.18
C LEU A 50 -6.17 18.19 15.65
N SER A 51 -6.89 19.08 14.96
CA SER A 51 -7.14 19.02 13.51
C SER A 51 -6.24 19.90 12.61
N LYS A 52 -5.25 20.65 13.13
CA LYS A 52 -4.38 21.55 12.32
C LYS A 52 -2.91 21.59 12.74
N ASP A 53 -2.05 21.88 11.77
CA ASP A 53 -0.57 21.79 11.80
C ASP A 53 0.15 23.05 12.29
N TYR A 54 -0.06 23.47 13.53
CA TYR A 54 0.76 24.52 14.12
C TYR A 54 1.27 24.09 15.50
N LEU A 55 2.51 24.46 15.82
CA LEU A 55 2.99 24.57 17.20
C LEU A 55 1.91 25.30 18.00
N LEU A 56 1.33 24.63 18.99
CA LEU A 56 0.15 25.14 19.67
C LEU A 56 0.55 26.34 20.54
N GLU A 57 0.11 27.55 20.19
CA GLU A 57 0.17 28.70 21.09
C GLU A 57 -1.04 28.65 22.03
N MET A 58 -0.87 28.09 23.23
CA MET A 58 -1.94 28.07 24.24
C MET A 58 -1.78 29.20 25.26
N HIS A 59 -2.81 30.05 25.35
CA HIS A 59 -2.98 30.97 26.47
C HIS A 59 -3.61 30.26 27.68
N VAL A 60 -3.06 30.52 28.88
CA VAL A 60 -3.51 29.95 30.17
C VAL A 60 -5.02 30.13 30.41
N SER A 61 -5.58 31.28 30.05
CA SER A 61 -7.00 31.58 30.20
C SER A 61 -7.89 30.69 29.32
N ARG A 62 -7.43 30.30 28.13
CA ARG A 62 -8.17 29.46 27.19
C ARG A 62 -8.13 27.98 27.60
N LEU A 63 -6.99 27.52 28.12
CA LEU A 63 -6.81 26.17 28.66
C LEU A 63 -7.80 25.92 29.81
N LEU A 64 -7.89 26.84 30.77
CA LEU A 64 -8.85 26.77 31.87
C LEU A 64 -10.32 26.88 31.42
N THR A 65 -10.60 27.61 30.34
CA THR A 65 -11.97 27.75 29.80
C THR A 65 -12.45 26.44 29.16
N ILE A 66 -11.58 25.72 28.42
CA ILE A 66 -11.90 24.40 27.84
C ILE A 66 -12.32 23.42 28.94
N PHE A 67 -11.69 23.48 30.11
CA PHE A 67 -11.98 22.62 31.25
C PHE A 67 -13.13 23.10 32.14
N GLN A 68 -13.53 24.38 32.09
CA GLN A 68 -14.70 24.89 32.82
C GLN A 68 -16.03 24.62 32.12
N VAL A 69 -16.05 24.37 30.80
CA VAL A 69 -17.29 24.19 30.02
C VAL A 69 -17.87 22.77 30.11
N SER A 70 -17.14 21.80 30.67
CA SER A 70 -17.77 20.55 31.13
C SER A 70 -18.69 20.86 32.31
N ARG A 71 -20.01 20.94 32.08
CA ARG A 71 -21.01 20.94 33.16
C ARG A 71 -20.98 19.60 33.90
N VAL A 72 -19.99 19.44 34.75
CA VAL A 72 -19.97 18.55 35.91
C VAL A 72 -19.48 19.44 37.04
N ALA A 73 -20.42 19.91 37.87
CA ALA A 73 -20.17 20.90 38.93
C ALA A 73 -19.34 20.36 40.12
N SER A 74 -18.40 19.44 39.86
CA SER A 74 -17.83 18.55 40.87
C SER A 74 -16.30 18.54 40.91
N PHE A 75 -15.60 19.30 40.05
CA PHE A 75 -14.13 19.31 40.02
C PHE A 75 -13.55 20.68 39.65
N ASP A 76 -12.39 21.00 40.21
CA ASP A 76 -11.47 22.00 39.68
C ASP A 76 -10.27 21.32 39.02
N ILE A 77 -9.77 21.90 37.92
CA ILE A 77 -8.59 21.41 37.19
C ILE A 77 -7.52 22.50 37.20
N TYR A 78 -6.30 22.17 37.61
CA TYR A 78 -5.15 23.10 37.63
C TYR A 78 -3.88 22.45 37.05
N PRO A 79 -3.00 23.22 36.39
CA PRO A 79 -1.70 22.70 35.96
C PRO A 79 -0.85 22.24 37.15
N THR A 80 -0.04 21.19 36.95
CA THR A 80 0.98 20.79 37.93
C THR A 80 2.06 21.86 38.09
N THR A 81 2.84 21.77 39.16
CA THR A 81 3.92 22.73 39.48
C THR A 81 4.91 22.91 38.32
N GLU A 82 5.20 21.84 37.57
CA GLU A 82 6.09 21.84 36.41
C GLU A 82 5.54 22.62 35.21
N LEU A 83 4.24 22.51 34.92
CA LEU A 83 3.62 23.38 33.92
C LEU A 83 3.48 24.81 34.42
N LYS A 84 3.21 24.97 35.72
CA LYS A 84 3.03 26.28 36.34
C LYS A 84 4.29 27.13 36.26
N SER A 85 5.47 26.54 36.44
CA SER A 85 6.76 27.23 36.26
C SER A 85 7.05 27.61 34.80
N ALA A 86 6.61 26.79 33.83
CA ALA A 86 6.67 27.14 32.40
C ALA A 86 5.75 28.34 32.07
N PHE A 87 4.59 28.45 32.72
CA PHE A 87 3.64 29.55 32.55
C PHE A 87 4.03 30.85 33.29
N GLU A 88 4.79 30.77 34.38
CA GLU A 88 5.27 31.96 35.10
C GLU A 88 6.32 32.75 34.28
N ASN A 89 7.00 32.08 33.36
CA ASN A 89 8.04 32.69 32.51
C ASN A 89 7.51 33.20 31.16
N SER A 90 6.30 32.81 30.74
CA SER A 90 5.66 33.29 29.51
C SER A 90 4.14 33.07 29.52
N PRO A 91 3.32 34.06 29.09
CA PRO A 91 1.87 33.91 28.98
C PRO A 91 1.43 32.96 27.83
N ILE A 92 2.38 32.49 27.02
CA ILE A 92 2.22 31.54 25.92
C ILE A 92 3.24 30.41 26.10
N VAL A 93 2.76 29.16 26.10
CA VAL A 93 3.63 27.97 26.12
C VAL A 93 3.41 27.20 24.83
N HIS A 94 4.50 26.88 24.14
CA HIS A 94 4.49 26.03 22.95
C HIS A 94 4.60 24.57 23.39
N LEU A 95 3.60 23.75 23.05
CA LEU A 95 3.62 22.30 23.30
C LEU A 95 3.76 21.56 21.96
N PRO A 96 4.80 20.72 21.78
CA PRO A 96 4.92 19.90 20.58
C PRO A 96 3.85 18.79 20.55
N VAL A 97 3.53 18.29 19.36
CA VAL A 97 2.78 17.02 19.21
C VAL A 97 3.50 15.93 19.99
N GLY A 98 2.80 14.99 20.62
CA GLY A 98 3.38 13.95 21.47
C GLY A 98 3.72 14.39 22.91
N ALA A 99 3.67 15.69 23.21
CA ALA A 99 3.91 16.20 24.55
C ALA A 99 2.98 15.54 25.58
N GLN A 100 3.57 15.08 26.69
CA GLN A 100 2.84 14.60 27.85
C GLN A 100 2.82 15.67 28.92
N PHE A 101 1.64 15.91 29.49
CA PHE A 101 1.49 16.86 30.58
C PHE A 101 0.46 16.37 31.59
N GLN A 102 0.64 16.78 32.85
CA GLN A 102 -0.25 16.41 33.94
C GLN A 102 -1.09 17.60 34.38
N LEU A 103 -2.36 17.32 34.68
CA LEU A 103 -3.24 18.27 35.36
C LEU A 103 -3.74 17.66 36.66
N ASN A 104 -3.76 18.47 37.72
CA ASN A 104 -4.32 18.10 39.02
C ASN A 104 -5.83 18.29 39.01
N VAL A 105 -6.57 17.30 39.50
CA VAL A 105 -8.03 17.34 39.62
C VAL A 105 -8.44 17.37 41.09
N VAL A 106 -9.12 18.43 41.52
CA VAL A 106 -9.59 18.60 42.90
C VAL A 106 -11.12 18.50 42.94
N PRO A 107 -11.70 17.46 43.55
CA PRO A 107 -13.15 17.33 43.62
C PRO A 107 -13.80 18.40 44.52
N ARG A 108 -15.06 18.73 44.22
CA ARG A 108 -15.93 19.62 44.98
C ARG A 108 -17.13 18.85 45.53
N ASP A 109 -17.57 19.21 46.73
CA ASP A 109 -18.81 18.69 47.30
C ASP A 109 -20.06 19.28 46.60
N ALA A 110 -21.24 18.73 46.91
CA ALA A 110 -22.52 19.17 46.35
C ALA A 110 -22.89 20.65 46.69
N ARG A 111 -22.12 21.32 47.55
CA ARG A 111 -22.25 22.73 47.90
C ARG A 111 -21.14 23.58 47.28
N GLY A 112 -20.32 23.01 46.40
CA GLY A 112 -19.25 23.68 45.67
C GLY A 112 -17.97 23.89 46.47
N ARG A 113 -17.77 23.27 47.64
CA ARG A 113 -16.53 23.41 48.42
C ARG A 113 -15.48 22.40 47.95
N ARG A 114 -14.21 22.84 47.85
CA ARG A 114 -13.08 21.95 47.50
C ARG A 114 -12.89 20.90 48.59
N LEU A 115 -12.80 19.63 48.20
CA LEU A 115 -12.42 18.53 49.07
C LEU A 115 -10.89 18.44 49.14
N ALA A 116 -10.35 17.83 50.20
CA ALA A 116 -8.90 17.66 50.37
C ALA A 116 -8.29 16.98 49.13
N PRO A 117 -7.09 17.38 48.68
CA PRO A 117 -6.50 16.85 47.46
C PRO A 117 -6.22 15.36 47.64
N ALA A 118 -7.06 14.51 47.05
CA ALA A 118 -6.59 13.21 46.61
C ALA A 118 -5.53 13.49 45.53
N SER A 119 -4.38 12.83 45.58
CA SER A 119 -3.30 12.94 44.60
C SER A 119 -3.70 12.36 43.24
N ASN A 120 -4.75 12.92 42.64
CA ASN A 120 -5.31 12.51 41.37
C ASN A 120 -4.81 13.49 40.31
N SER A 121 -3.66 13.18 39.72
CA SER A 121 -3.24 13.78 38.47
C SER A 121 -3.74 12.94 37.29
N ILE A 122 -4.20 13.60 36.24
CA ILE A 122 -4.52 12.95 34.97
C ILE A 122 -3.39 13.28 33.99
N ASN A 123 -2.83 12.23 33.40
CA ASN A 123 -1.85 12.35 32.32
C ASN A 123 -2.58 12.62 31.01
N PHE A 124 -2.14 13.63 30.28
CA PHE A 124 -2.59 13.93 28.93
C PHE A 124 -1.47 13.69 27.93
N ARG A 125 -1.82 13.20 26.75
CA ARG A 125 -0.92 13.12 25.60
C ARG A 125 -1.57 13.81 24.40
N LEU A 126 -0.79 14.63 23.70
CA LEU A 126 -1.26 15.36 22.52
C LEU A 126 -1.02 14.57 21.24
N HIS A 127 -2.07 14.30 20.47
CA HIS A 127 -2.00 13.60 19.18
C HIS A 127 -2.45 14.48 18.03
N ARG A 128 -1.90 14.20 16.84
CA ARG A 128 -2.33 14.81 15.59
C ARG A 128 -3.43 13.98 14.96
N THR A 129 -4.47 14.64 14.44
CA THR A 129 -5.55 13.95 13.73
C THR A 129 -5.88 14.65 12.44
N LEU A 130 -6.02 13.85 11.37
CA LEU A 130 -6.60 14.33 10.11
C LEU A 130 -8.11 14.24 10.20
N VAL A 131 -8.78 15.36 9.98
CA VAL A 131 -10.25 15.44 9.92
C VAL A 131 -10.63 15.81 8.49
N ASN A 132 -11.55 15.07 7.88
CA ASN A 132 -12.03 15.42 6.55
C ASN A 132 -12.92 16.67 6.57
N ALA A 133 -13.28 17.18 5.39
CA ALA A 133 -14.14 18.35 5.22
C ALA A 133 -15.55 18.21 5.86
N GLN A 134 -15.96 16.99 6.24
CA GLN A 134 -17.23 16.71 6.91
C GLN A 134 -17.09 16.60 8.45
N GLY A 135 -15.89 16.79 9.01
CA GLY A 135 -15.67 16.72 10.46
C GLY A 135 -15.36 15.31 10.99
N ASN A 136 -15.15 14.31 10.11
CA ASN A 136 -14.87 12.94 10.53
C ASN A 136 -13.36 12.71 10.68
N ILE A 137 -12.97 12.00 11.74
CA ILE A 137 -11.60 11.52 11.96
C ILE A 137 -11.24 10.53 10.86
N VAL A 138 -10.16 10.81 10.13
CA VAL A 138 -9.67 9.96 9.02
C VAL A 138 -8.52 9.07 9.47
N SER A 139 -7.78 9.45 10.52
CA SER A 139 -6.65 8.67 11.06
C SER A 139 -6.14 9.22 12.39
N ILE A 140 -5.81 8.34 13.34
CA ILE A 140 -5.03 8.62 14.55
C ILE A 140 -3.61 8.14 14.27
N TRP A 141 -2.62 9.03 14.27
CA TRP A 141 -1.21 8.66 14.08
C TRP A 141 -0.47 8.83 15.40
N ASP A 142 0.05 7.74 15.94
CA ASP A 142 1.25 7.78 16.76
C ASP A 142 2.43 7.74 15.80
N ASN A 143 3.19 8.83 15.73
CA ASN A 143 4.50 8.82 15.08
C ASN A 143 5.49 8.19 16.09
N PRO A 144 6.00 6.97 15.87
CA PRO A 144 6.99 6.38 16.78
C PRO A 144 8.35 7.10 16.73
N TYR A 145 8.54 8.03 15.80
CA TYR A 145 9.76 8.83 15.66
C TYR A 145 9.53 10.27 16.12
N GLN A 146 9.36 10.42 17.43
CA GLN A 146 9.73 11.64 18.13
C GLN A 146 10.83 11.31 19.14
N GLY A 147 12.05 11.41 18.66
CA GLY A 147 13.27 11.46 19.45
C GLY A 147 14.31 12.17 18.61
N ASP A 148 15.08 13.06 19.22
CA ASP A 148 16.16 13.87 18.61
C ASP A 148 17.37 13.03 18.13
N ASP A 149 17.12 11.82 17.61
CA ASP A 149 18.13 10.87 17.15
C ASP A 149 17.73 10.27 15.79
N VAL A 150 17.33 11.13 14.84
CA VAL A 150 17.12 10.73 13.45
C VAL A 150 18.48 10.57 12.78
N THR A 151 19.12 9.43 13.02
CA THR A 151 20.16 8.94 12.12
C THR A 151 19.49 8.65 10.77
N SER A 152 19.64 9.58 9.84
CA SER A 152 19.15 9.41 8.47
C SER A 152 20.04 8.37 7.78
N TYR A 153 19.59 7.11 7.72
CA TYR A 153 20.31 6.06 7.03
C TYR A 153 20.08 6.15 5.51
N PRO A 154 21.08 5.76 4.68
CA PRO A 154 20.85 5.56 3.26
C PRO A 154 19.69 4.58 3.03
N LEU A 155 18.84 4.83 2.02
CA LEU A 155 17.63 4.02 1.74
C LEU A 155 17.90 2.51 1.54
N GLN A 156 19.13 2.16 1.17
CA GLN A 156 19.57 0.79 0.91
C GLN A 156 20.10 0.08 2.16
N VAL A 157 20.28 0.80 3.28
CA VAL A 157 20.59 0.18 4.56
C VAL A 157 19.31 -0.48 5.05
N LEU A 158 19.32 -1.80 5.00
CA LEU A 158 18.22 -2.63 5.46
C LEU A 158 18.38 -2.95 6.94
N SER A 159 17.26 -3.09 7.64
CA SER A 159 17.24 -3.62 9.01
C SER A 159 17.74 -5.07 9.05
N GLU A 160 18.06 -5.59 10.23
CA GLU A 160 18.46 -7.00 10.37
C GLU A 160 17.34 -7.96 9.92
N GLN A 161 16.08 -7.61 10.22
CA GLN A 161 14.91 -8.37 9.80
C GLN A 161 14.74 -8.35 8.27
N GLU A 162 14.81 -7.17 7.66
CA GLU A 162 14.75 -7.00 6.19
C GLU A 162 15.87 -7.81 5.50
N ASN A 163 17.11 -7.76 6.04
CA ASN A 163 18.23 -8.55 5.52
C ASN A 163 18.01 -10.07 5.65
N SER A 164 17.53 -10.53 6.81
CA SER A 164 17.23 -11.94 7.05
C SER A 164 16.18 -12.46 6.06
N PHE A 165 15.16 -11.65 5.80
CA PHE A 165 14.11 -11.96 4.86
C PHE A 165 14.63 -12.03 3.42
N VAL A 166 15.37 -11.02 2.97
CA VAL A 166 16.04 -11.00 1.66
C VAL A 166 16.93 -12.23 1.46
N ASN A 167 17.71 -12.62 2.48
CA ASN A 167 18.57 -13.80 2.40
C ASN A 167 17.77 -15.10 2.27
N THR A 168 16.61 -15.20 2.90
CA THR A 168 15.70 -16.34 2.77
C THR A 168 15.12 -16.42 1.36
N VAL A 169 14.63 -15.29 0.82
CA VAL A 169 14.13 -15.21 -0.55
C VAL A 169 15.23 -15.56 -1.57
N ARG A 170 16.44 -15.03 -1.38
CA ARG A 170 17.59 -15.31 -2.25
C ARG A 170 17.94 -16.79 -2.31
N ARG A 171 17.95 -17.46 -1.16
CA ARG A 171 18.22 -18.90 -1.07
C ARG A 171 17.13 -19.69 -1.79
N PHE A 172 15.86 -19.39 -1.53
CA PHE A 172 14.74 -20.02 -2.25
C PHE A 172 14.83 -19.79 -3.76
N ALA A 173 15.11 -18.57 -4.19
CA ALA A 173 15.26 -18.23 -5.60
C ALA A 173 16.43 -18.96 -6.26
N THR A 174 17.55 -19.11 -5.56
CA THR A 174 18.74 -19.80 -6.08
C THR A 174 18.57 -21.30 -6.13
N ASP A 175 18.04 -21.89 -5.05
CA ASP A 175 18.04 -23.35 -4.86
C ASP A 175 16.82 -24.02 -5.49
N VAL A 176 15.68 -23.31 -5.59
CA VAL A 176 14.40 -23.87 -6.07
C VAL A 176 13.98 -23.27 -7.40
N ILE A 177 14.04 -21.95 -7.56
CA ILE A 177 13.53 -21.29 -8.78
C ILE A 177 14.55 -21.39 -9.92
N LYS A 178 15.80 -20.95 -9.70
CA LYS A 178 16.85 -20.87 -10.73
C LYS A 178 17.00 -22.15 -11.55
N PRO A 179 16.99 -23.36 -10.97
CA PRO A 179 17.15 -24.60 -11.74
C PRO A 179 16.03 -24.87 -12.75
N VAL A 180 14.83 -24.34 -12.53
CA VAL A 180 13.64 -24.63 -13.36
C VAL A 180 13.21 -23.49 -14.27
N VAL A 181 13.86 -22.31 -14.20
CA VAL A 181 13.50 -21.12 -15.01
C VAL A 181 13.43 -21.42 -16.51
N ARG A 182 14.44 -22.09 -17.05
CA ARG A 182 14.50 -22.42 -18.49
C ARG A 182 13.36 -23.34 -18.91
N GLU A 183 13.03 -24.32 -18.07
CA GLU A 183 11.92 -25.23 -18.31
C GLU A 183 10.58 -24.49 -18.28
N MET A 184 10.36 -23.66 -17.26
CA MET A 184 9.12 -22.88 -17.10
C MET A 184 8.89 -21.92 -18.27
N ASP A 185 9.93 -21.24 -18.75
CA ASP A 185 9.84 -20.35 -19.93
C ASP A 185 9.54 -21.10 -21.23
N ALA A 186 10.16 -22.28 -21.42
CA ALA A 186 9.97 -23.11 -22.61
C ALA A 186 8.58 -23.76 -22.64
N LYS A 187 8.09 -24.24 -21.48
CA LYS A 187 6.76 -24.86 -21.34
C LYS A 187 5.62 -23.87 -21.17
N PHE A 188 5.93 -22.59 -20.96
CA PHE A 188 4.94 -21.56 -20.63
C PHE A 188 4.12 -21.94 -19.40
N GLU A 189 4.75 -22.46 -18.36
CA GLU A 189 4.03 -22.99 -17.20
C GLU A 189 4.86 -22.81 -15.93
N MET A 190 4.21 -22.29 -14.88
CA MET A 190 4.79 -22.22 -13.55
C MET A 190 4.73 -23.61 -12.92
N THR A 191 5.83 -24.09 -12.34
CA THR A 191 5.79 -25.40 -11.66
C THR A 191 5.04 -25.30 -10.33
N GLU A 192 4.31 -26.36 -9.98
CA GLU A 192 3.61 -26.46 -8.69
C GLU A 192 4.58 -26.34 -7.51
N ALA A 193 5.80 -26.88 -7.64
CA ALA A 193 6.84 -26.77 -6.62
C ALA A 193 7.24 -25.32 -6.33
N VAL A 194 7.32 -24.46 -7.36
CA VAL A 194 7.61 -23.03 -7.18
C VAL A 194 6.43 -22.32 -6.51
N ILE A 195 5.20 -22.57 -6.97
CA ILE A 195 3.99 -21.98 -6.37
C ILE A 195 3.89 -22.36 -4.89
N LYS A 196 3.98 -23.65 -4.56
CA LYS A 196 3.95 -24.16 -3.19
C LYS A 196 5.10 -23.57 -2.37
N GLY A 197 6.31 -23.52 -2.95
CA GLY A 197 7.48 -22.94 -2.29
C GLY A 197 7.29 -21.47 -1.91
N CYS A 198 6.59 -20.67 -2.74
CA CYS A 198 6.25 -19.29 -2.38
C CYS A 198 5.36 -19.21 -1.13
N PHE A 199 4.36 -20.10 -1.00
CA PHE A 199 3.52 -20.16 0.21
C PHE A 199 4.30 -20.68 1.42
N ASP A 200 5.03 -21.79 1.27
CA ASP A 200 5.79 -22.43 2.35
C ASP A 200 6.85 -21.49 2.96
N ASN A 201 7.41 -20.57 2.17
CA ASN A 201 8.40 -19.58 2.61
C ASN A 201 7.79 -18.24 3.05
N GLY A 202 6.45 -18.13 3.15
CA GLY A 202 5.78 -16.92 3.61
C GLY A 202 5.85 -15.74 2.63
N LEU A 203 6.01 -16.01 1.32
CA LEU A 203 6.14 -14.97 0.29
C LEU A 203 4.79 -14.50 -0.26
N MET A 204 3.70 -15.15 0.16
CA MET A 204 2.32 -14.86 -0.26
C MET A 204 1.53 -14.38 0.95
N GLY A 205 0.82 -13.26 0.81
CA GLY A 205 0.05 -12.67 1.90
C GLY A 205 0.93 -11.97 2.96
N VAL A 206 2.00 -11.29 2.52
CA VAL A 206 3.05 -10.71 3.38
C VAL A 206 2.49 -9.72 4.41
N GLU A 207 1.58 -8.84 3.99
CA GLU A 207 0.95 -7.84 4.89
C GLU A 207 -0.22 -8.42 5.69
N ILE A 208 -0.57 -9.72 5.53
CA ILE A 208 -1.70 -10.32 6.25
C ILE A 208 -1.34 -10.44 7.74
N PRO A 209 -2.15 -9.90 8.67
CA PRO A 209 -1.90 -10.03 10.10
C PRO A 209 -1.94 -11.47 10.62
N GLU A 210 -1.22 -11.74 11.70
CA GLU A 210 -1.17 -13.04 12.37
C GLU A 210 -2.55 -13.62 12.72
N LYS A 211 -3.54 -12.76 13.05
CA LYS A 211 -4.92 -13.22 13.33
C LYS A 211 -5.60 -13.93 12.15
N TYR A 212 -5.09 -13.76 10.94
CA TYR A 212 -5.53 -14.50 9.74
C TYR A 212 -4.44 -15.46 9.23
N GLY A 213 -3.40 -15.73 10.03
CA GLY A 213 -2.34 -16.69 9.73
C GLY A 213 -1.17 -16.14 8.90
N GLY A 214 -1.15 -14.84 8.57
CA GLY A 214 -0.06 -14.23 7.82
C GLY A 214 1.09 -13.73 8.70
N PRO A 215 2.21 -13.28 8.09
CA PRO A 215 3.40 -12.87 8.81
C PRO A 215 3.34 -11.44 9.37
N GLY A 216 2.30 -10.66 9.05
CA GLY A 216 2.13 -9.29 9.55
C GLY A 216 3.29 -8.35 9.19
N SER A 217 3.98 -8.63 8.09
CA SER A 217 5.16 -7.89 7.64
C SER A 217 4.77 -6.61 6.89
N THR A 218 5.76 -5.85 6.46
CA THR A 218 5.56 -4.51 5.91
C THR A 218 5.38 -4.52 4.38
N PHE A 219 4.96 -3.38 3.82
CA PHE A 219 4.86 -3.24 2.36
C PHE A 219 6.24 -3.23 1.71
N PHE A 220 7.24 -2.67 2.39
CA PHE A 220 8.62 -2.65 1.94
C PHE A 220 9.21 -4.06 1.93
N ASP A 221 8.85 -4.92 2.88
CA ASP A 221 9.21 -6.34 2.83
C ASP A 221 8.65 -7.01 1.57
N ALA A 222 7.40 -6.74 1.19
CA ALA A 222 6.83 -7.25 -0.06
C ALA A 222 7.60 -6.74 -1.29
N VAL A 223 7.99 -5.46 -1.31
CA VAL A 223 8.83 -4.86 -2.36
C VAL A 223 10.19 -5.56 -2.47
N LEU A 224 10.85 -5.86 -1.33
CA LEU A 224 12.13 -6.57 -1.31
C LEU A 224 12.00 -8.02 -1.83
N ILE A 225 10.91 -8.74 -1.50
CA ILE A 225 10.65 -10.07 -2.07
C ILE A 225 10.52 -9.98 -3.59
N ILE A 226 9.70 -9.04 -4.07
CA ILE A 226 9.41 -8.89 -5.49
C ILE A 226 10.69 -8.61 -6.27
N GLU A 227 11.55 -7.72 -5.76
CA GLU A 227 12.88 -7.46 -6.33
C GLU A 227 13.75 -8.72 -6.34
N GLU A 228 13.90 -9.39 -5.20
CA GLU A 228 14.85 -10.51 -5.06
C GLU A 228 14.41 -11.72 -5.90
N LEU A 229 13.11 -11.98 -6.03
CA LEU A 229 12.59 -12.99 -6.96
C LEU A 229 12.83 -12.62 -8.43
N ALA A 230 12.67 -11.34 -8.79
CA ALA A 230 12.85 -10.87 -10.16
C ALA A 230 14.32 -10.93 -10.63
N LYS A 231 15.28 -10.92 -9.71
CA LYS A 231 16.70 -11.20 -10.00
C LYS A 231 16.94 -12.59 -10.57
N VAL A 232 15.99 -13.52 -10.44
CA VAL A 232 16.08 -14.89 -10.95
C VAL A 232 14.99 -15.19 -11.98
N ASP A 233 13.71 -14.95 -11.64
CA ASP A 233 12.61 -15.14 -12.58
C ASP A 233 11.50 -14.08 -12.42
N PRO A 234 11.42 -13.12 -13.36
CA PRO A 234 10.36 -12.12 -13.39
C PRO A 234 8.95 -12.73 -13.44
N SER A 235 8.75 -13.94 -13.96
CA SER A 235 7.42 -14.58 -13.97
C SER A 235 6.94 -14.95 -12.57
N VAL A 236 7.84 -15.41 -11.70
CA VAL A 236 7.52 -15.75 -10.31
C VAL A 236 7.26 -14.47 -9.53
N SER A 237 8.12 -13.47 -9.72
CA SER A 237 7.95 -12.14 -9.13
C SER A 237 6.59 -11.53 -9.47
N ALA A 238 6.11 -11.61 -10.72
CA ALA A 238 4.80 -11.12 -11.12
C ALA A 238 3.63 -11.81 -10.38
N MET A 239 3.73 -13.12 -10.15
CA MET A 239 2.70 -13.87 -9.44
C MET A 239 2.59 -13.40 -7.98
N VAL A 240 3.75 -13.26 -7.34
CA VAL A 240 3.89 -12.80 -5.95
C VAL A 240 3.46 -11.34 -5.81
N ASP A 241 3.82 -10.48 -6.75
CA ASP A 241 3.44 -9.07 -6.78
C ASP A 241 1.91 -8.91 -6.86
N VAL A 242 1.24 -9.45 -7.89
CA VAL A 242 -0.22 -9.32 -8.04
C VAL A 242 -0.97 -9.82 -6.80
N HIS A 243 -0.47 -10.88 -6.17
CA HIS A 243 -1.06 -11.39 -4.94
C HIS A 243 -0.91 -10.38 -3.78
N ASN A 244 0.30 -9.87 -3.55
CA ASN A 244 0.62 -9.05 -2.39
C ASN A 244 0.29 -7.57 -2.54
N THR A 245 0.28 -7.01 -3.74
CA THR A 245 0.10 -5.56 -3.97
C THR A 245 -1.27 -5.21 -4.51
N LEU A 246 -1.95 -6.18 -5.15
CA LEU A 246 -3.30 -5.96 -5.70
C LEU A 246 -4.40 -6.71 -4.94
N PHE A 247 -4.29 -8.03 -4.85
CA PHE A 247 -5.36 -8.87 -4.33
C PHE A 247 -5.54 -8.75 -2.82
N VAL A 248 -4.49 -9.05 -2.05
CA VAL A 248 -4.52 -9.07 -0.59
C VAL A 248 -4.82 -7.68 0.03
N PRO A 249 -4.18 -6.57 -0.39
CA PRO A 249 -4.40 -5.29 0.24
C PRO A 249 -5.83 -4.78 0.14
N LEU A 250 -6.52 -5.03 -0.98
CA LEU A 250 -7.92 -4.64 -1.13
C LEU A 250 -8.83 -5.39 -0.15
N ILE A 251 -8.58 -6.67 0.10
CA ILE A 251 -9.34 -7.45 1.08
C ILE A 251 -9.05 -6.97 2.50
N LEU A 252 -7.79 -6.68 2.83
CA LEU A 252 -7.40 -6.12 4.13
C LEU A 252 -8.06 -4.78 4.42
N GLN A 253 -8.06 -3.88 3.43
CA GLN A 253 -8.56 -2.51 3.60
C GLN A 253 -10.09 -2.43 3.58
N LEU A 254 -10.74 -3.19 2.70
CA LEU A 254 -12.17 -3.00 2.38
C LEU A 254 -13.06 -4.16 2.78
N GLY A 255 -12.47 -5.31 3.13
CA GLY A 255 -13.21 -6.51 3.48
C GLY A 255 -13.95 -6.38 4.80
N THR A 256 -15.18 -6.90 4.87
CA THR A 256 -15.82 -7.18 6.16
C THR A 256 -15.05 -8.26 6.91
N GLU A 257 -15.30 -8.43 8.21
CA GLU A 257 -14.62 -9.49 8.96
C GLU A 257 -14.95 -10.88 8.43
N GLU A 258 -16.18 -11.14 7.97
CA GLU A 258 -16.56 -12.41 7.34
C GLU A 258 -15.79 -12.65 6.04
N GLN A 259 -15.62 -11.60 5.22
CA GLN A 259 -14.82 -11.66 4.00
C GLN A 259 -13.35 -11.92 4.35
N LYS A 260 -12.77 -11.20 5.31
CA LYS A 260 -11.38 -11.39 5.74
C LYS A 260 -11.12 -12.81 6.24
N GLN A 261 -12.00 -13.33 7.09
CA GLN A 261 -11.91 -14.70 7.61
C GLN A 261 -12.07 -15.76 6.50
N LYS A 262 -12.89 -15.49 5.46
CA LYS A 262 -13.06 -16.42 4.35
C LYS A 262 -11.83 -16.51 3.45
N TYR A 263 -11.20 -15.38 3.12
CA TYR A 263 -10.21 -15.32 2.04
C TYR A 263 -8.76 -15.21 2.54
N LEU A 264 -8.47 -14.40 3.55
CA LEU A 264 -7.08 -14.12 3.96
C LEU A 264 -6.31 -15.36 4.43
N PRO A 265 -6.86 -16.27 5.27
CA PRO A 265 -6.14 -17.47 5.67
C PRO A 265 -5.75 -18.38 4.50
N LYS A 266 -6.60 -18.43 3.47
CA LYS A 266 -6.32 -19.21 2.26
C LYS A 266 -5.27 -18.53 1.40
N SER A 267 -5.27 -17.20 1.35
CA SER A 267 -4.25 -16.40 0.65
C SER A 267 -2.84 -16.58 1.22
N VAL A 268 -2.71 -17.04 2.47
CA VAL A 268 -1.39 -17.37 3.06
C VAL A 268 -0.97 -18.82 2.80
N THR A 269 -1.92 -19.74 2.62
CA THR A 269 -1.64 -21.19 2.68
C THR A 269 -1.70 -21.92 1.35
N GLY A 270 -2.22 -21.31 0.29
CA GLY A 270 -2.22 -21.94 -1.04
C GLY A 270 -3.10 -21.31 -2.11
N SER A 271 -3.96 -20.35 -1.74
CA SER A 271 -4.93 -19.75 -2.66
C SER A 271 -4.35 -18.53 -3.37
N VAL A 272 -4.04 -18.65 -4.66
CA VAL A 272 -3.57 -17.52 -5.45
C VAL A 272 -4.75 -16.61 -5.81
N GLY A 273 -4.54 -15.30 -5.74
CA GLY A 273 -5.52 -14.27 -6.09
C GLY A 273 -5.23 -13.62 -7.44
N SER A 274 -6.30 -13.16 -8.10
CA SER A 274 -6.25 -12.38 -9.35
C SER A 274 -6.97 -11.05 -9.24
N PHE A 275 -6.53 -10.07 -10.02
CA PHE A 275 -7.14 -8.74 -10.14
C PHE A 275 -7.71 -8.54 -11.54
N ALA A 276 -9.04 -8.40 -11.66
CA ALA A 276 -9.75 -8.45 -12.93
C ALA A 276 -10.44 -7.13 -13.29
N LEU A 277 -9.68 -6.21 -13.87
CA LEU A 277 -10.12 -4.88 -14.28
C LEU A 277 -10.24 -4.75 -15.80
N SER A 278 -9.16 -5.02 -16.52
CA SER A 278 -9.00 -4.71 -17.94
C SER A 278 -9.92 -5.53 -18.85
N GLU A 279 -10.29 -4.93 -19.97
CA GLU A 279 -11.06 -5.54 -21.04
C GLU A 279 -10.43 -5.23 -22.40
N VAL A 280 -10.85 -5.93 -23.45
CA VAL A 280 -10.38 -5.67 -24.83
C VAL A 280 -10.57 -4.19 -25.21
N SER A 281 -11.69 -3.59 -24.78
CA SER A 281 -12.01 -2.18 -25.06
C SER A 281 -11.58 -1.20 -23.96
N ALA A 282 -11.09 -1.69 -22.81
CA ALA A 282 -10.79 -0.88 -21.63
C ALA A 282 -9.45 -1.31 -21.01
N GLY A 283 -8.36 -0.75 -21.55
CA GLY A 283 -7.00 -0.93 -21.04
C GLY A 283 -6.52 0.30 -20.26
N SER A 284 -5.88 1.24 -20.95
CA SER A 284 -5.46 2.52 -20.35
C SER A 284 -6.66 3.37 -19.91
N ASP A 285 -7.74 3.34 -20.69
CA ASP A 285 -9.05 3.86 -20.28
C ASP A 285 -9.81 2.80 -19.46
N ALA A 286 -9.28 2.46 -18.29
CA ALA A 286 -9.75 1.32 -17.51
C ALA A 286 -11.23 1.43 -17.06
N PHE A 287 -11.76 2.66 -16.99
CA PHE A 287 -13.11 2.93 -16.47
C PHE A 287 -14.20 2.96 -17.54
N SER A 288 -13.87 2.72 -18.81
CA SER A 288 -14.86 2.50 -19.88
C SER A 288 -15.30 1.04 -20.03
N LEU A 289 -14.95 0.20 -19.04
CA LEU A 289 -15.29 -1.23 -18.97
C LEU A 289 -16.77 -1.51 -19.26
N LYS A 290 -17.02 -2.65 -19.91
CA LYS A 290 -18.33 -3.10 -20.41
C LYS A 290 -18.90 -4.28 -19.65
N THR A 291 -18.13 -4.95 -18.80
CA THR A 291 -18.67 -5.99 -17.89
C THR A 291 -19.69 -5.35 -16.96
N VAL A 292 -20.91 -5.88 -16.95
CA VAL A 292 -22.03 -5.36 -16.16
C VAL A 292 -22.40 -6.33 -15.04
N ALA A 293 -22.87 -5.77 -13.93
CA ALA A 293 -23.44 -6.51 -12.81
C ALA A 293 -24.88 -6.00 -12.57
N LYS A 294 -25.87 -6.64 -13.19
CA LYS A 294 -27.27 -6.18 -13.09
C LYS A 294 -27.87 -6.67 -11.76
N LYS A 295 -28.36 -5.74 -10.94
CA LYS A 295 -29.05 -6.08 -9.69
C LYS A 295 -30.32 -6.89 -9.98
N ASP A 296 -30.51 -7.97 -9.22
CA ASP A 296 -31.66 -8.86 -9.27
C ASP A 296 -32.02 -9.30 -7.83
N GLY A 297 -32.92 -8.55 -7.19
CA GLY A 297 -33.21 -8.71 -5.77
C GLY A 297 -32.00 -8.39 -4.89
N ASP A 298 -31.60 -9.36 -4.07
CA ASP A 298 -30.38 -9.31 -3.26
C ASP A 298 -29.12 -9.80 -3.99
N ASP A 299 -29.28 -10.29 -5.22
CA ASP A 299 -28.18 -10.74 -6.07
C ASP A 299 -27.80 -9.73 -7.15
N PHE A 300 -26.70 -10.03 -7.82
CA PHE A 300 -26.26 -9.44 -9.07
C PHE A 300 -26.04 -10.55 -10.10
N VAL A 301 -26.49 -10.30 -11.32
CA VAL A 301 -26.20 -11.14 -12.49
C VAL A 301 -25.13 -10.46 -13.34
N ILE A 302 -23.97 -11.08 -13.41
CA ILE A 302 -22.77 -10.54 -14.05
C ILE A 302 -22.63 -11.13 -15.45
N ASN A 303 -22.44 -10.25 -16.44
CA ASN A 303 -22.18 -10.61 -17.83
C ASN A 303 -21.05 -9.76 -18.40
N GLY A 304 -20.13 -10.40 -19.13
CA GLY A 304 -19.03 -9.72 -19.81
C GLY A 304 -17.78 -10.57 -19.89
N SER A 305 -16.65 -9.90 -20.10
CA SER A 305 -15.35 -10.56 -20.17
C SER A 305 -14.24 -9.62 -19.72
N LYS A 306 -13.27 -10.19 -19.01
CA LYS A 306 -12.01 -9.54 -18.66
C LYS A 306 -10.89 -10.13 -19.49
N MET A 307 -9.85 -9.32 -19.70
CA MET A 307 -8.73 -9.65 -20.56
C MET A 307 -7.41 -9.32 -19.86
N TRP A 308 -6.37 -10.09 -20.15
CA TRP A 308 -5.01 -9.92 -19.60
C TRP A 308 -4.90 -10.19 -18.09
N ILE A 309 -5.67 -11.15 -17.57
CA ILE A 309 -5.74 -11.37 -16.11
C ILE A 309 -4.57 -12.25 -15.66
N THR A 310 -3.58 -11.62 -15.02
CA THR A 310 -2.46 -12.32 -14.38
C THR A 310 -2.95 -13.27 -13.29
N ASN A 311 -2.26 -14.39 -13.09
CA ASN A 311 -2.55 -15.46 -12.13
C ASN A 311 -3.81 -16.28 -12.42
N SER A 312 -4.66 -15.88 -13.36
CA SER A 312 -5.98 -16.51 -13.59
C SER A 312 -5.93 -18.01 -13.92
N GLY A 313 -4.82 -18.53 -14.43
CA GLY A 313 -4.64 -19.97 -14.66
C GLY A 313 -4.43 -20.80 -13.39
N HIS A 314 -4.08 -20.17 -12.27
CA HIS A 314 -3.83 -20.83 -10.98
C HIS A 314 -4.66 -20.24 -9.83
N ALA A 315 -5.33 -19.12 -10.06
CA ALA A 315 -6.10 -18.44 -9.03
C ALA A 315 -7.31 -19.25 -8.59
N GLU A 316 -7.63 -19.20 -7.30
CA GLU A 316 -8.87 -19.75 -6.76
C GLU A 316 -9.92 -18.67 -6.53
N SER A 317 -9.48 -17.42 -6.34
CA SER A 317 -10.34 -16.27 -6.12
C SER A 317 -9.87 -15.07 -6.94
N LEU A 318 -10.79 -14.17 -7.27
CA LEU A 318 -10.49 -12.96 -8.01
C LEU A 318 -11.30 -11.76 -7.51
N LEU A 319 -10.73 -10.57 -7.67
CA LEU A 319 -11.42 -9.29 -7.51
C LEU A 319 -11.86 -8.78 -8.88
N LEU A 320 -13.17 -8.77 -9.13
CA LEU A 320 -13.78 -8.32 -10.37
C LEU A 320 -14.27 -6.89 -10.26
N PHE A 321 -13.93 -6.07 -11.23
CA PHE A 321 -14.52 -4.74 -11.40
C PHE A 321 -15.58 -4.78 -12.50
N ALA A 322 -16.85 -4.63 -12.12
CA ALA A 322 -17.97 -4.62 -13.05
C ALA A 322 -18.86 -3.39 -12.81
N ASN A 323 -19.51 -2.89 -13.86
CA ASN A 323 -20.40 -1.75 -13.73
C ASN A 323 -21.78 -2.22 -13.23
N ALA A 324 -22.10 -1.88 -11.98
CA ALA A 324 -23.35 -2.25 -11.35
C ALA A 324 -24.46 -1.19 -11.51
N ASP A 325 -24.11 -0.03 -12.07
CA ASP A 325 -25.05 1.06 -12.40
C ASP A 325 -24.50 1.86 -13.59
N VAL A 326 -24.75 1.36 -14.81
CA VAL A 326 -24.23 1.94 -16.06
C VAL A 326 -24.65 3.40 -16.24
N SER A 327 -25.81 3.80 -15.70
CA SER A 327 -26.30 5.17 -15.78
C SER A 327 -25.40 6.19 -15.08
N LYS A 328 -24.58 5.75 -14.12
CA LYS A 328 -23.60 6.57 -13.39
C LYS A 328 -22.20 6.56 -14.00
N GLY A 329 -22.01 5.95 -15.17
CA GLY A 329 -20.71 5.83 -15.82
C GLY A 329 -19.70 5.12 -14.91
N TYR A 330 -18.50 5.68 -14.76
CA TYR A 330 -17.45 5.10 -13.90
C TYR A 330 -17.83 5.02 -12.42
N LYS A 331 -18.75 5.87 -11.94
CA LYS A 331 -19.26 5.85 -10.56
C LYS A 331 -20.24 4.70 -10.28
N GLY A 332 -20.58 3.91 -11.30
CA GLY A 332 -21.31 2.64 -11.15
C GLY A 332 -20.40 1.42 -10.97
N ILE A 333 -19.09 1.58 -11.21
CA ILE A 333 -18.12 0.47 -11.10
C ILE A 333 -18.04 0.02 -9.64
N THR A 334 -18.24 -1.28 -9.43
CA THR A 334 -18.24 -1.94 -8.12
C THR A 334 -17.24 -3.09 -8.14
N CYS A 335 -16.56 -3.31 -7.02
CA CYS A 335 -15.64 -4.44 -6.84
C CYS A 335 -16.41 -5.64 -6.26
N PHE A 336 -16.26 -6.80 -6.87
CA PHE A 336 -16.87 -8.07 -6.44
C PHE A 336 -15.77 -9.09 -6.19
N MET A 337 -15.87 -9.83 -5.09
CA MET A 337 -14.97 -10.92 -4.76
C MET A 337 -15.63 -12.24 -5.12
N LEU A 338 -15.01 -12.99 -6.04
CA LEU A 338 -15.54 -14.21 -6.62
C LEU A 338 -14.58 -15.37 -6.42
N ASP A 339 -15.15 -16.57 -6.22
CA ASP A 339 -14.41 -17.82 -6.36
C ASP A 339 -14.40 -18.22 -7.84
N ILE A 340 -13.24 -18.60 -8.39
CA ILE A 340 -13.04 -18.95 -9.80
C ILE A 340 -13.96 -20.09 -10.25
N LYS A 341 -14.40 -20.95 -9.33
CA LYS A 341 -15.35 -22.06 -9.59
C LYS A 341 -16.82 -21.66 -9.57
N THR A 342 -17.14 -20.36 -9.46
CA THR A 342 -18.52 -19.87 -9.45
C THR A 342 -19.19 -20.17 -10.80
N LYS A 343 -20.41 -20.71 -10.76
CA LYS A 343 -21.15 -21.10 -11.97
C LYS A 343 -21.30 -19.93 -12.93
N GLY A 344 -21.00 -20.15 -14.21
CA GLY A 344 -21.03 -19.14 -15.28
C GLY A 344 -19.70 -18.41 -15.49
N LEU A 345 -18.73 -18.57 -14.59
CA LEU A 345 -17.38 -18.03 -14.74
C LEU A 345 -16.53 -19.07 -15.46
N THR A 346 -15.82 -18.66 -16.52
CA THR A 346 -14.88 -19.52 -17.25
C THR A 346 -13.56 -18.80 -17.48
N VAL A 347 -12.46 -19.44 -17.09
CA VAL A 347 -11.10 -19.00 -17.45
C VAL A 347 -10.79 -19.53 -18.85
N GLY A 348 -10.45 -18.63 -19.78
CA GLY A 348 -10.11 -19.01 -21.14
C GLY A 348 -8.67 -19.53 -21.28
N LYS A 349 -8.26 -19.75 -22.52
CA LYS A 349 -6.91 -20.24 -22.83
C LYS A 349 -5.85 -19.20 -22.43
N LYS A 350 -4.74 -19.68 -21.88
CA LYS A 350 -3.56 -18.86 -21.58
C LYS A 350 -2.98 -18.21 -22.85
N GLU A 351 -2.62 -16.93 -22.73
CA GLU A 351 -1.99 -16.13 -23.79
C GLU A 351 -0.56 -16.60 -24.10
N ASP A 352 -0.21 -16.67 -25.39
CA ASP A 352 1.15 -16.89 -25.88
C ASP A 352 1.90 -15.54 -25.92
N LYS A 353 2.79 -15.33 -24.96
CA LYS A 353 3.44 -14.04 -24.70
C LYS A 353 4.91 -14.03 -25.11
N LEU A 354 5.42 -12.83 -25.41
CA LEU A 354 6.85 -12.56 -25.65
C LEU A 354 7.73 -13.01 -24.48
N GLY A 355 7.42 -12.52 -23.28
CA GLY A 355 8.13 -12.79 -22.03
C GLY A 355 7.15 -13.06 -20.89
N ILE A 356 7.68 -13.22 -19.69
CA ILE A 356 6.98 -13.63 -18.46
C ILE A 356 6.06 -14.85 -18.72
N ARG A 357 6.56 -15.81 -19.49
CA ARG A 357 5.76 -16.88 -20.09
C ARG A 357 5.26 -17.90 -19.07
N ALA A 358 5.99 -18.11 -17.98
CA ALA A 358 5.54 -19.00 -16.91
C ALA A 358 4.31 -18.43 -16.19
N SER A 359 4.23 -17.10 -16.02
CA SER A 359 3.05 -16.44 -15.44
C SER A 359 1.81 -16.65 -16.31
N SER A 360 0.72 -17.10 -15.69
CA SER A 360 -0.56 -17.27 -16.38
C SER A 360 -1.21 -15.92 -16.65
N THR A 361 -1.70 -15.75 -17.87
CA THR A 361 -2.45 -14.58 -18.31
C THR A 361 -3.55 -15.10 -19.20
N CYS A 362 -4.81 -14.98 -18.77
CA CYS A 362 -5.94 -15.54 -19.49
C CYS A 362 -7.07 -14.50 -19.59
N PRO A 363 -7.93 -14.59 -20.62
CA PRO A 363 -9.25 -13.98 -20.55
C PRO A 363 -10.12 -14.70 -19.51
N ILE A 364 -11.08 -13.98 -18.94
CA ILE A 364 -12.10 -14.54 -18.05
C ILE A 364 -13.47 -14.13 -18.58
N HIS A 365 -14.35 -15.08 -18.77
CA HIS A 365 -15.71 -14.88 -19.27
C HIS A 365 -16.72 -15.06 -18.13
N PHE A 366 -17.72 -14.19 -18.13
CA PHE A 366 -18.83 -14.22 -17.18
C PHE A 366 -20.13 -14.32 -17.97
N ASP A 367 -20.78 -15.48 -17.90
CA ASP A 367 -22.09 -15.75 -18.49
C ASP A 367 -23.10 -16.00 -17.37
N ASN A 368 -23.97 -15.01 -17.14
CA ASN A 368 -25.01 -15.04 -16.12
C ASN A 368 -24.51 -15.47 -14.73
N VAL A 369 -23.31 -15.02 -14.35
CA VAL A 369 -22.71 -15.30 -13.05
C VAL A 369 -23.54 -14.62 -11.97
N ARG A 370 -24.17 -15.40 -11.11
CA ARG A 370 -25.02 -14.90 -10.03
C ARG A 370 -24.24 -14.83 -8.73
N VAL A 371 -24.22 -13.65 -8.10
CA VAL A 371 -23.60 -13.43 -6.79
C VAL A 371 -24.50 -12.63 -5.88
N HIS A 372 -24.55 -13.00 -4.60
CA HIS A 372 -25.26 -12.22 -3.59
C HIS A 372 -24.55 -10.88 -3.33
N LYS A 373 -25.28 -9.85 -2.89
CA LYS A 373 -24.74 -8.51 -2.55
C LYS A 373 -23.57 -8.54 -1.56
N SER A 374 -23.44 -9.60 -0.75
CA SER A 374 -22.28 -9.81 0.15
C SER A 374 -20.97 -10.12 -0.57
N ALA A 375 -21.00 -10.37 -1.88
CA ALA A 375 -19.80 -10.47 -2.71
C ALA A 375 -19.19 -9.10 -3.03
N ILE A 376 -19.89 -7.99 -2.78
CA ILE A 376 -19.34 -6.63 -2.95
C ILE A 376 -18.21 -6.44 -1.93
N LEU A 377 -17.03 -6.05 -2.42
CA LEU A 377 -15.90 -5.64 -1.60
C LEU A 377 -15.92 -4.11 -1.45
N GLY A 378 -15.99 -3.63 -0.21
CA GLY A 378 -16.18 -2.21 0.10
C GLY A 378 -17.59 -1.73 -0.25
N GLU A 379 -17.69 -0.51 -0.76
CA GLU A 379 -18.96 0.15 -1.06
C GLU A 379 -19.38 0.01 -2.53
N PHE A 380 -20.68 -0.10 -2.75
CA PHE A 380 -21.29 -0.05 -4.08
C PHE A 380 -20.90 1.24 -4.83
N GLY A 381 -20.48 1.12 -6.09
CA GLY A 381 -20.12 2.24 -6.96
C GLY A 381 -18.76 2.90 -6.64
N LYS A 382 -17.98 2.36 -5.68
CA LYS A 382 -16.64 2.86 -5.33
C LYS A 382 -15.50 2.03 -5.93
N GLY A 383 -15.81 1.03 -6.74
CA GLY A 383 -14.80 0.15 -7.35
C GLY A 383 -13.74 0.88 -8.16
N TYR A 384 -14.10 1.96 -8.88
CA TYR A 384 -13.12 2.77 -9.62
C TYR A 384 -12.05 3.41 -8.71
N LYS A 385 -12.45 3.81 -7.49
CA LYS A 385 -11.56 4.42 -6.50
C LYS A 385 -10.61 3.37 -5.94
N TYR A 386 -11.15 2.21 -5.59
CA TYR A 386 -10.36 1.08 -5.10
C TYR A 386 -9.35 0.59 -6.12
N ALA A 387 -9.76 0.49 -7.39
CA ALA A 387 -8.87 0.09 -8.48
C ALA A 387 -7.66 1.05 -8.62
N ILE A 388 -7.89 2.37 -8.63
CA ILE A 388 -6.79 3.32 -8.82
C ILE A 388 -5.87 3.42 -7.60
N GLU A 389 -6.42 3.40 -6.38
CA GLU A 389 -5.63 3.44 -5.15
C GLU A 389 -4.73 2.21 -5.04
N CYS A 390 -5.27 1.04 -5.35
CA CYS A 390 -4.55 -0.21 -5.37
C CYS A 390 -3.44 -0.23 -6.45
N LEU A 391 -3.74 0.19 -7.68
CA LEU A 391 -2.74 0.29 -8.75
C LEU A 391 -1.61 1.28 -8.44
N ASN A 392 -1.85 2.31 -7.61
CA ASN A 392 -0.77 3.21 -7.19
C ASN A 392 0.28 2.46 -6.35
N ALA A 393 -0.13 1.52 -5.50
CA ALA A 393 0.79 0.66 -4.75
C ALA A 393 1.41 -0.43 -5.66
N GLY A 394 0.61 -1.07 -6.51
CA GLY A 394 1.09 -2.09 -7.48
C GLY A 394 2.20 -1.57 -8.40
N ARG A 395 2.15 -0.29 -8.80
CA ARG A 395 3.25 0.35 -9.55
C ARG A 395 4.61 0.30 -8.85
N ILE A 396 4.66 0.36 -7.52
CA ILE A 396 5.90 0.21 -6.76
C ILE A 396 6.40 -1.23 -6.87
N GLY A 397 5.51 -2.22 -6.76
CA GLY A 397 5.80 -3.64 -6.97
C GLY A 397 6.37 -3.91 -8.37
N ILE A 398 5.74 -3.38 -9.41
CA ILE A 398 6.28 -3.46 -10.77
C ILE A 398 7.63 -2.75 -10.91
N GLY A 399 7.82 -1.61 -10.24
CA GLY A 399 9.12 -0.94 -10.15
C GLY A 399 10.19 -1.87 -9.55
N ALA A 400 9.87 -2.57 -8.48
CA ALA A 400 10.73 -3.55 -7.82
C ALA A 400 11.04 -4.76 -8.72
N GLN A 401 10.03 -5.27 -9.43
CA GLN A 401 10.21 -6.34 -10.40
C GLN A 401 11.18 -5.93 -11.52
N MET A 402 11.01 -4.73 -12.09
CA MET A 402 11.88 -4.25 -13.16
C MET A 402 13.30 -3.97 -12.66
N LEU A 403 13.44 -3.45 -11.44
CA LEU A 403 14.72 -3.28 -10.77
C LEU A 403 15.44 -4.61 -10.56
N GLY A 404 14.76 -5.60 -9.97
CA GLY A 404 15.33 -6.92 -9.71
C GLY A 404 15.72 -7.63 -11.00
N LEU A 405 14.88 -7.56 -12.02
CA LEU A 405 15.17 -8.08 -13.36
C LEU A 405 16.44 -7.45 -13.95
N ALA A 406 16.56 -6.12 -13.90
CA ALA A 406 17.73 -5.41 -14.39
C ALA A 406 19.01 -5.82 -13.66
N ASP A 407 18.97 -5.85 -12.32
CA ASP A 407 20.10 -6.24 -11.48
C ASP A 407 20.49 -7.71 -11.69
N GLY A 408 19.51 -8.61 -11.79
CA GLY A 408 19.73 -10.03 -12.11
C GLY A 408 20.39 -10.23 -13.47
N CYS A 409 19.90 -9.56 -14.52
CA CYS A 409 20.48 -9.63 -15.86
C CYS A 409 21.92 -9.09 -15.89
N PHE A 410 22.17 -7.98 -15.20
CA PHE A 410 23.51 -7.41 -15.06
C PHE A 410 24.46 -8.38 -14.34
N ASN A 411 24.02 -8.98 -13.22
CA ASN A 411 24.82 -9.91 -12.43
C ASN A 411 25.11 -11.24 -13.15
N GLU A 412 24.22 -11.73 -14.02
CA GLU A 412 24.49 -12.88 -14.90
C GLU A 412 25.47 -12.52 -16.04
N THR A 413 25.58 -11.24 -16.38
CA THR A 413 26.39 -10.77 -17.51
C THR A 413 27.85 -10.51 -17.11
N ILE A 414 28.09 -9.82 -15.99
CA ILE A 414 29.45 -9.41 -15.58
C ILE A 414 30.46 -10.56 -15.51
N PRO A 415 30.14 -11.74 -14.93
CA PRO A 415 31.07 -12.87 -14.89
C PRO A 415 31.53 -13.32 -16.28
N TYR A 416 30.64 -13.32 -17.28
CA TYR A 416 31.00 -13.65 -18.66
C TYR A 416 32.00 -12.62 -19.23
N LEU A 417 31.78 -11.32 -18.98
CA LEU A 417 32.68 -10.27 -19.45
C LEU A 417 34.08 -10.36 -18.82
N GLN A 418 34.17 -10.84 -17.58
CA GLN A 418 35.43 -11.08 -16.87
C GLN A 418 36.18 -12.32 -17.36
N GLN A 419 35.49 -13.30 -17.94
CA GLN A 419 36.10 -14.56 -18.40
C GLN A 419 36.39 -14.56 -19.90
N ARG A 420 35.58 -13.87 -20.71
CA ARG A 420 35.70 -13.88 -22.16
C ARG A 420 36.83 -12.97 -22.62
N GLU A 421 37.70 -13.48 -23.48
CA GLU A 421 38.78 -12.70 -24.10
C GLU A 421 38.56 -12.48 -25.61
N GLN A 422 38.92 -11.29 -26.09
CA GLN A 422 39.04 -10.94 -27.52
C GLN A 422 40.20 -9.95 -27.68
N PHE A 423 40.84 -9.97 -28.86
CA PHE A 423 42.02 -9.12 -29.13
C PHE A 423 43.11 -9.21 -28.04
N GLY A 424 43.27 -10.38 -27.42
CA GLY A 424 44.31 -10.64 -26.42
C GLY A 424 44.06 -10.09 -25.01
N GLN A 425 42.85 -9.64 -24.68
CA GLN A 425 42.48 -9.19 -23.33
C GLN A 425 41.02 -9.54 -23.00
N ARG A 426 40.64 -9.45 -21.72
CA ARG A 426 39.24 -9.68 -21.30
C ARG A 426 38.35 -8.61 -21.90
N ILE A 427 37.14 -8.97 -22.30
CA ILE A 427 36.23 -8.01 -22.92
C ILE A 427 35.82 -6.89 -21.95
N ILE A 428 35.79 -7.17 -20.64
CA ILE A 428 35.55 -6.14 -19.61
C ILE A 428 36.66 -5.06 -19.53
N ASP A 429 37.84 -5.30 -20.10
CA ASP A 429 38.96 -4.35 -20.06
C ASP A 429 38.90 -3.28 -21.18
N PHE A 430 38.01 -3.45 -22.17
CA PHE A 430 37.78 -2.42 -23.18
C PHE A 430 37.05 -1.21 -22.58
N GLN A 431 37.68 -0.02 -22.64
CA GLN A 431 37.12 1.22 -22.09
C GLN A 431 35.69 1.52 -22.58
N GLY A 432 35.42 1.28 -23.87
CA GLY A 432 34.09 1.49 -24.44
C GLY A 432 33.00 0.60 -23.79
N LEU A 433 33.36 -0.58 -23.31
CA LEU A 433 32.46 -1.45 -22.54
C LEU A 433 32.38 -1.01 -21.07
N GLN A 434 33.49 -0.61 -20.47
CA GLN A 434 33.53 -0.12 -19.08
C GLN A 434 32.61 1.09 -18.86
N HIS A 435 32.59 2.04 -19.79
CA HIS A 435 31.69 3.19 -19.72
C HIS A 435 30.21 2.76 -19.73
N GLN A 436 29.86 1.77 -20.55
CA GLN A 436 28.49 1.26 -20.61
C GLN A 436 28.12 0.51 -19.32
N ILE A 437 29.03 -0.32 -18.79
CA ILE A 437 28.84 -1.01 -17.50
C ILE A 437 28.59 0.00 -16.38
N ALA A 438 29.43 1.04 -16.30
CA ALA A 438 29.30 2.09 -15.29
C ALA A 438 27.96 2.82 -15.39
N GLN A 439 27.58 3.26 -16.61
CA GLN A 439 26.30 3.94 -16.86
C GLN A 439 25.10 3.08 -16.43
N ILE A 440 25.09 1.81 -16.84
CA ILE A 440 24.00 0.88 -16.52
C ILE A 440 23.93 0.61 -15.02
N ARG A 441 25.06 0.45 -14.33
CA ARG A 441 25.05 0.29 -12.87
C ARG A 441 24.50 1.54 -12.18
N THR A 442 24.89 2.74 -12.61
CA THR A 442 24.36 4.00 -12.07
C THR A 442 22.84 4.11 -12.26
N GLU A 443 22.32 3.73 -13.42
CA GLU A 443 20.89 3.72 -13.71
C GLU A 443 20.12 2.74 -12.81
N ILE A 444 20.66 1.53 -12.59
CA ILE A 444 20.07 0.54 -11.66
C ILE A 444 20.03 1.09 -10.23
N GLU A 445 21.10 1.73 -9.76
CA GLU A 445 21.13 2.35 -8.43
C GLU A 445 20.10 3.48 -8.29
N ALA A 446 19.98 4.35 -9.30
CA ALA A 446 18.98 5.41 -9.30
C ALA A 446 17.54 4.85 -9.27
N ALA A 447 17.27 3.79 -10.03
CA ALA A 447 15.98 3.10 -10.00
C ALA A 447 15.68 2.50 -8.63
N ARG A 448 16.68 1.88 -7.96
CA ARG A 448 16.53 1.34 -6.60
C ARG A 448 16.09 2.39 -5.61
N LEU A 449 16.73 3.54 -5.62
CA LEU A 449 16.39 4.64 -4.70
C LEU A 449 14.97 5.16 -4.93
N LEU A 450 14.52 5.28 -6.19
CA LEU A 450 13.14 5.69 -6.49
C LEU A 450 12.11 4.67 -5.96
N VAL A 451 12.33 3.38 -6.21
CA VAL A 451 11.44 2.30 -5.75
C VAL A 451 11.36 2.27 -4.22
N TYR A 452 12.52 2.27 -3.55
CA TYR A 452 12.59 2.17 -2.09
C TYR A 452 11.99 3.41 -1.42
N ASN A 453 12.25 4.60 -1.97
CA ASN A 453 11.66 5.83 -1.46
C ASN A 453 10.13 5.80 -1.58
N ALA A 454 9.58 5.42 -2.73
CA ALA A 454 8.12 5.32 -2.91
C ALA A 454 7.48 4.31 -1.94
N ALA A 455 8.15 3.17 -1.70
CA ALA A 455 7.69 2.17 -0.74
C ALA A 455 7.66 2.72 0.69
N ARG A 456 8.75 3.32 1.17
CA ARG A 456 8.83 3.89 2.52
C ARG A 456 7.86 5.07 2.70
N MET A 457 7.64 5.88 1.66
CA MET A 457 6.62 6.92 1.69
C MET A 457 5.21 6.35 1.89
N LYS A 458 4.86 5.26 1.19
CA LYS A 458 3.57 4.59 1.39
C LYS A 458 3.43 4.08 2.83
N GLU A 459 4.47 3.46 3.39
CA GLU A 459 4.44 2.94 4.77
C GLU A 459 4.23 4.03 5.81
N GLN A 460 4.85 5.19 5.59
CA GLN A 460 4.72 6.35 6.47
C GLN A 460 3.42 7.13 6.23
N GLY A 461 2.52 6.67 5.36
CA GLY A 461 1.27 7.34 5.05
C GLY A 461 1.44 8.67 4.31
N LEU A 462 2.60 8.91 3.71
CA LEU A 462 2.90 10.11 2.94
C LEU A 462 2.31 10.01 1.52
N PRO A 463 2.00 11.14 0.86
CA PRO A 463 1.60 11.11 -0.55
C PRO A 463 2.70 10.47 -1.40
N PHE A 464 2.39 9.35 -2.04
CA PHE A 464 3.40 8.54 -2.75
C PHE A 464 3.06 8.30 -4.23
N VAL A 465 1.91 8.79 -4.71
CA VAL A 465 1.37 8.44 -6.04
C VAL A 465 2.29 8.89 -7.17
N ARG A 466 2.89 10.09 -7.05
CA ARG A 466 3.83 10.61 -8.03
C ARG A 466 5.12 9.80 -8.02
N GLU A 467 5.63 9.51 -6.84
CA GLU A 467 6.88 8.80 -6.62
C GLU A 467 6.78 7.34 -7.08
N ALA A 468 5.64 6.68 -6.86
CA ALA A 468 5.33 5.36 -7.43
C ALA A 468 5.31 5.38 -8.97
N ALA A 469 4.69 6.40 -9.58
CA ALA A 469 4.69 6.54 -11.04
C ALA A 469 6.09 6.78 -11.61
N MET A 470 6.90 7.62 -10.94
CA MET A 470 8.32 7.86 -11.30
C MET A 470 9.15 6.58 -11.17
N ALA A 471 9.00 5.85 -10.06
CA ALA A 471 9.71 4.60 -9.80
C ALA A 471 9.40 3.55 -10.88
N LYS A 472 8.11 3.30 -11.16
CA LYS A 472 7.68 2.35 -12.19
C LYS A 472 8.19 2.74 -13.57
N LEU A 473 8.03 4.00 -13.95
CA LEU A 473 8.46 4.52 -15.24
C LEU A 473 9.96 4.30 -15.42
N TYR A 474 10.76 4.83 -14.50
CA TYR A 474 12.21 4.83 -14.62
C TYR A 474 12.78 3.41 -14.53
N ALA A 475 12.35 2.60 -13.56
CA ALA A 475 12.82 1.22 -13.44
C ALA A 475 12.51 0.39 -14.69
N SER A 476 11.34 0.56 -15.32
CA SER A 476 10.99 -0.14 -16.56
C SER A 476 11.84 0.27 -17.78
N GLN A 477 12.25 1.55 -17.85
CA GLN A 477 13.15 2.06 -18.88
C GLN A 477 14.57 1.53 -18.67
N VAL A 478 15.06 1.58 -17.43
CA VAL A 478 16.36 1.02 -17.03
C VAL A 478 16.41 -0.47 -17.34
N ALA A 479 15.39 -1.25 -16.97
CA ALA A 479 15.32 -2.67 -17.29
C ALA A 479 15.39 -2.95 -18.80
N THR A 480 14.72 -2.15 -19.62
CA THR A 480 14.80 -2.26 -21.09
C THR A 480 16.21 -1.98 -21.60
N ASN A 481 16.86 -0.91 -21.11
CA ASN A 481 18.21 -0.53 -21.51
C ASN A 481 19.24 -1.58 -21.06
N THR A 482 19.23 -1.93 -19.77
CA THR A 482 20.12 -2.93 -19.15
C THR A 482 20.10 -4.25 -19.90
N THR A 483 18.92 -4.81 -20.14
CA THR A 483 18.82 -6.13 -20.77
C THR A 483 19.22 -6.11 -22.24
N SER A 484 18.90 -5.03 -22.98
CA SER A 484 19.38 -4.84 -24.35
C SER A 484 20.91 -4.82 -24.40
N LYS A 485 21.52 -4.04 -23.51
CA LYS A 485 22.98 -3.94 -23.40
C LYS A 485 23.63 -5.24 -22.98
N CYS A 486 23.05 -5.98 -22.04
CA CYS A 486 23.56 -7.28 -21.64
C CYS A 486 23.58 -8.28 -22.79
N VAL A 487 22.53 -8.31 -23.63
CA VAL A 487 22.52 -9.13 -24.86
C VAL A 487 23.63 -8.70 -25.82
N GLU A 488 23.79 -7.38 -26.05
CA GLU A 488 24.87 -6.84 -26.89
C GLU A 488 26.27 -7.21 -26.37
N TRP A 489 26.50 -7.12 -25.06
CA TRP A 489 27.81 -7.38 -24.44
C TRP A 489 28.20 -8.86 -24.45
N LEU A 490 27.22 -9.77 -24.37
CA LEU A 490 27.46 -11.20 -24.58
C LEU A 490 27.70 -11.54 -26.06
N GLY A 491 27.31 -10.65 -26.98
CA GLY A 491 27.43 -10.87 -28.42
C GLY A 491 26.58 -12.06 -28.89
N GLY A 492 27.13 -12.89 -29.79
CA GLY A 492 26.37 -13.99 -30.40
C GLY A 492 25.75 -14.96 -29.41
N VAL A 493 26.41 -15.24 -28.27
CA VAL A 493 25.87 -16.16 -27.25
C VAL A 493 24.73 -15.54 -26.44
N GLY A 494 24.67 -14.20 -26.34
CA GLY A 494 23.56 -13.49 -25.70
C GLY A 494 22.24 -13.60 -26.46
N PHE A 495 22.31 -13.98 -27.74
CA PHE A 495 21.14 -14.18 -28.60
C PHE A 495 20.65 -15.64 -28.64
N THR A 496 21.35 -16.56 -27.95
CA THR A 496 20.93 -17.96 -27.85
C THR A 496 20.21 -18.21 -26.52
N LYS A 497 19.32 -19.20 -26.51
CA LYS A 497 18.54 -19.60 -25.31
C LYS A 497 19.33 -20.44 -24.31
N ASP A 498 20.62 -20.61 -24.52
CA ASP A 498 21.52 -21.27 -23.57
C ASP A 498 22.00 -20.30 -22.48
N PHE A 499 21.94 -18.99 -22.74
CA PHE A 499 22.22 -17.94 -21.77
C PHE A 499 20.91 -17.26 -21.32
N PRO A 500 20.79 -16.86 -20.04
CA PRO A 500 19.54 -16.34 -19.50
C PRO A 500 19.21 -14.91 -19.96
N VAL A 501 20.18 -14.17 -20.51
CA VAL A 501 20.02 -12.74 -20.82
C VAL A 501 18.92 -12.45 -21.84
N GLU A 502 18.69 -13.35 -22.81
CA GLU A 502 17.62 -13.19 -23.80
C GLU A 502 16.23 -13.27 -23.15
N LYS A 503 16.07 -14.13 -22.12
CA LYS A 503 14.83 -14.22 -21.36
C LYS A 503 14.58 -12.92 -20.59
N TYR A 504 15.60 -12.39 -19.91
CA TYR A 504 15.48 -11.10 -19.24
C TYR A 504 15.07 -9.98 -20.21
N TYR A 505 15.65 -9.95 -21.42
CA TYR A 505 15.28 -8.98 -22.45
C TYR A 505 13.82 -9.10 -22.88
N ARG A 506 13.32 -10.32 -23.12
CA ARG A 506 11.89 -10.54 -23.41
C ARG A 506 11.00 -10.14 -22.25
N ASP A 507 11.39 -10.50 -21.03
CA ASP A 507 10.61 -10.31 -19.80
C ASP A 507 10.51 -8.82 -19.44
N CYS A 508 11.54 -8.01 -19.66
CA CYS A 508 11.52 -6.59 -19.27
C CYS A 508 10.49 -5.76 -20.04
N LYS A 509 10.12 -6.18 -21.25
CA LYS A 509 9.32 -5.35 -22.16
C LYS A 509 7.93 -5.09 -21.59
N ILE A 510 7.35 -6.06 -20.87
CA ILE A 510 6.04 -5.91 -20.23
C ILE A 510 6.03 -4.81 -19.16
N GLY A 511 7.20 -4.52 -18.56
CA GLY A 511 7.47 -3.42 -17.64
C GLY A 511 6.90 -2.07 -18.06
N THR A 512 6.97 -1.78 -19.36
CA THR A 512 6.52 -0.51 -19.94
C THR A 512 5.02 -0.47 -20.27
N ILE A 513 4.29 -1.58 -20.06
CA ILE A 513 2.93 -1.80 -20.59
C ILE A 513 1.90 -1.98 -19.48
N TYR A 514 2.00 -3.06 -18.68
CA TYR A 514 1.02 -3.37 -17.62
C TYR A 514 1.06 -2.37 -16.45
N GLU A 515 0.03 -2.41 -15.59
CA GLU A 515 -0.12 -1.52 -14.42
C GLU A 515 -0.03 -0.01 -14.74
N GLY A 516 -0.47 0.32 -15.96
CA GLY A 516 -0.34 1.64 -16.56
C GLY A 516 0.92 1.74 -17.40
N THR A 517 0.73 2.00 -18.70
CA THR A 517 1.83 2.18 -19.65
C THR A 517 2.74 3.34 -19.24
N SER A 518 3.95 3.43 -19.80
CA SER A 518 4.85 4.57 -19.56
C SER A 518 4.16 5.92 -19.79
N ASN A 519 3.27 6.03 -20.78
CA ASN A 519 2.51 7.27 -21.02
C ASN A 519 1.50 7.57 -19.90
N ILE A 520 0.86 6.55 -19.32
CA ILE A 520 -0.03 6.74 -18.17
C ILE A 520 0.75 7.18 -16.94
N GLN A 521 1.99 6.68 -16.75
CA GLN A 521 2.86 7.17 -15.68
C GLN A 521 3.22 8.65 -15.91
N LEU A 522 3.64 9.01 -17.13
CA LEU A 522 3.96 10.39 -17.49
C LEU A 522 2.76 11.34 -17.28
N ASN A 523 1.56 10.93 -17.71
CA ASN A 523 0.33 11.71 -17.48
C ASN A 523 0.05 11.92 -15.99
N THR A 524 0.26 10.87 -15.17
CA THR A 524 0.07 10.94 -13.72
C THR A 524 1.07 11.89 -13.07
N ILE A 525 2.34 11.81 -13.46
CA ILE A 525 3.41 12.68 -12.97
C ILE A 525 3.12 14.14 -13.34
N ALA A 526 2.84 14.41 -14.63
CA ALA A 526 2.56 15.74 -15.12
C ALA A 526 1.36 16.38 -14.39
N LYS A 527 0.27 15.62 -14.22
CA LYS A 527 -0.92 16.10 -13.50
C LYS A 527 -0.62 16.46 -12.04
N LEU A 528 0.20 15.67 -11.35
CA LEU A 528 0.52 15.95 -9.94
C LEU A 528 1.50 17.11 -9.77
N ILE A 529 2.37 17.35 -10.75
CA ILE A 529 3.21 18.55 -10.79
C ILE A 529 2.32 19.79 -10.99
N ASP A 530 1.38 19.75 -11.92
CA ASP A 530 0.45 20.87 -12.17
C ASP A 530 -0.29 21.29 -10.88
N ILE A 531 -0.91 20.32 -10.20
CA ILE A 531 -1.60 20.53 -8.90
C ILE A 531 -0.64 21.07 -7.83
N GLU A 532 0.61 20.62 -7.78
CA GLU A 532 1.58 21.12 -6.79
C GLU A 532 1.85 22.62 -6.98
N PHE A 533 1.94 23.08 -8.23
CA PHE A 533 2.23 24.49 -8.52
C PHE A 533 0.99 25.39 -8.46
N GLU A 534 -0.21 24.89 -8.79
CA GLU A 534 -1.47 25.61 -8.56
C GLU A 534 -1.68 25.95 -7.08
N ASN A 535 -1.29 25.07 -6.17
CA ASN A 535 -1.43 25.29 -4.71
C ASN A 535 -0.37 26.24 -4.11
N ARG A 536 0.64 26.65 -4.90
CA ARG A 536 1.69 27.59 -4.46
C ARG A 536 1.34 29.06 -4.77
N THR A 537 0.42 29.29 -5.72
CA THR A 537 -0.14 30.60 -6.07
C THR A 537 -1.42 30.86 -5.31
#